data_AF-A0A945CWR6-F1
#
_entry.id   AF-A0A945CWR6-F1
#
_cell.length_a   1.000
_cell.length_b   1.000
_cell.length_c   1.000
_cell.angle_alpha   90.00
_cell.angle_beta   90.00
_cell.angle_gamma   90.00
#
_symmetry.space_group_name_H-M   'P 1'
#
loop_
_entity.id
_entity.type
_entity.pdbx_description
1 polymer ?
#
loop_
_entity_poly.entity_id
_entity_poly.type
_entity_poly.pdbx_seq_one_letter_code
_entity_poly.pdbx_strand_id
1 'polypeptide(L)'
;EQENVEQSVQNWREFVSSATNAASKITAQGELVLVVQNPTKNAEIVHLELPSPLGRTSEIANTSPLAQQLFEPLYVTRHSEGNPIKALQMGFDETTNMVVMTYLTIDRLFRRTVGVDQLRGPVGIVSIGSKIAGRGFSYLLFFLAIISVNLAVLNFLPLPIVDGGLFLYLIYEKIFKKPPPIAFQNAAAVLGLCMIGALFLVTFYNDIARLISGTV
;
A
#
# COMPACT_ATOMS: atom_id res chain seq x y z
N GLU A 1 28.02 -29.76 -31.09
CA GLU A 1 28.06 -28.49 -30.34
C GLU A 1 26.75 -27.75 -30.58
N GLN A 2 25.94 -27.55 -29.54
CA GLN A 2 24.81 -26.64 -29.60
C GLN A 2 25.34 -25.26 -29.17
N GLU A 3 25.34 -24.32 -30.10
CA GLU A 3 25.78 -22.95 -29.90
C GLU A 3 24.76 -22.22 -29.03
N ASN A 4 25.07 -22.06 -27.73
CA ASN A 4 24.26 -21.26 -26.81
C ASN A 4 24.44 -19.78 -27.18
N VAL A 5 23.49 -19.24 -27.97
CA VAL A 5 23.48 -17.83 -28.33
C VAL A 5 22.85 -17.03 -27.18
N GLU A 6 23.68 -16.52 -26.29
CA GLU A 6 23.25 -15.59 -25.24
C GLU A 6 22.97 -14.21 -25.84
N GLN A 7 21.71 -13.75 -25.79
CA GLN A 7 21.31 -12.41 -26.21
C GLN A 7 20.86 -11.58 -25.01
N SER A 8 21.61 -10.53 -24.68
CA SER A 8 21.21 -9.52 -23.70
C SER A 8 20.15 -8.60 -24.31
N VAL A 9 19.07 -8.35 -23.58
CA VAL A 9 17.96 -7.46 -23.97
C VAL A 9 17.80 -6.36 -22.94
N GLN A 10 17.63 -5.11 -23.39
CA GLN A 10 17.63 -3.92 -22.53
C GLN A 10 16.22 -3.40 -22.23
N ASN A 11 15.22 -3.75 -23.05
CA ASN A 11 13.85 -3.32 -22.85
C ASN A 11 12.82 -4.41 -23.18
N TRP A 12 11.59 -4.22 -22.70
CA TRP A 12 10.50 -5.19 -22.83
C TRP A 12 10.16 -5.54 -24.28
N ARG A 13 10.24 -4.55 -25.19
CA ARG A 13 9.90 -4.76 -26.60
C ARG A 13 10.92 -5.66 -27.29
N GLU A 14 12.21 -5.44 -27.01
CA GLU A 14 13.30 -6.30 -27.46
C GLU A 14 13.16 -7.70 -26.89
N PHE A 15 12.91 -7.84 -25.58
CA PHE A 15 12.68 -9.12 -24.93
C PHE A 15 11.57 -9.93 -25.63
N VAL A 16 10.39 -9.33 -25.83
CA VAL A 16 9.26 -10.01 -26.48
C VAL A 16 9.62 -10.43 -27.91
N SER A 17 10.32 -9.58 -28.66
CA SER A 17 10.73 -9.88 -30.04
C SER A 17 11.76 -11.01 -30.10
N SER A 18 12.75 -11.02 -29.22
CA SER A 18 13.80 -12.04 -29.15
C SER A 18 13.24 -13.38 -28.68
N ALA A 19 12.36 -13.37 -27.66
CA ALA A 19 11.67 -14.57 -27.21
C ALA A 19 10.77 -15.17 -28.29
N THR A 20 10.02 -14.33 -29.03
CA THR A 20 9.15 -14.78 -30.15
C THR A 20 9.97 -15.36 -31.30
N ASN A 21 11.11 -14.73 -31.63
CA ASN A 21 12.02 -15.23 -32.66
C ASN A 21 12.68 -16.55 -32.26
N ALA A 22 13.14 -16.67 -31.01
CA ALA A 22 13.73 -17.91 -30.49
C ALA A 22 12.72 -19.06 -30.46
N ALA A 23 11.51 -18.78 -29.97
CA ALA A 23 10.38 -19.70 -29.98
C ALA A 23 10.02 -20.25 -31.36
N SER A 24 10.03 -19.39 -32.39
CA SER A 24 9.71 -19.79 -33.76
C SER A 24 10.72 -20.74 -34.40
N LYS A 25 11.95 -20.77 -33.86
CA LYS A 25 13.05 -21.63 -34.33
C LYS A 25 13.09 -22.98 -33.61
N ILE A 26 12.35 -23.13 -32.51
CA ILE A 26 12.32 -24.36 -31.72
C ILE A 26 11.38 -25.36 -32.42
N THR A 27 11.97 -26.39 -33.00
CA THR A 27 11.23 -27.52 -33.59
C THR A 27 10.93 -28.53 -32.49
N ALA A 28 9.67 -28.58 -32.01
CA ALA A 28 8.98 -29.60 -31.18
C ALA A 28 9.66 -30.25 -29.94
N GLN A 29 10.98 -30.16 -29.76
CA GLN A 29 11.78 -30.85 -28.75
C GLN A 29 12.88 -29.94 -28.14
N GLY A 30 12.93 -28.66 -28.52
CA GLY A 30 13.89 -27.71 -27.95
C GLY A 30 13.34 -27.05 -26.69
N GLU A 31 14.21 -26.85 -25.71
CA GLU A 31 13.90 -26.17 -24.46
C GLU A 31 14.28 -24.69 -24.62
N LEU A 32 13.34 -23.78 -24.34
CA LEU A 32 13.63 -22.35 -24.29
C LEU A 32 13.89 -21.98 -22.83
N VAL A 33 15.17 -21.85 -22.47
CA VAL A 33 15.60 -21.46 -21.13
C VAL A 33 15.80 -19.96 -21.08
N LEU A 34 14.98 -19.28 -20.29
CA LEU A 34 15.11 -17.85 -20.07
C LEU A 34 15.99 -17.61 -18.85
N VAL A 35 17.15 -16.98 -19.04
CA VAL A 35 18.06 -16.58 -17.96
C VAL A 35 17.76 -15.14 -17.58
N VAL A 36 17.11 -14.93 -16.43
CA VAL A 36 16.93 -13.58 -15.85
C VAL A 36 18.04 -13.32 -14.85
N GLN A 37 18.79 -12.23 -15.03
CA GLN A 37 19.67 -11.72 -14.01
C GLN A 37 18.90 -10.69 -13.15
N ASN A 38 18.60 -11.03 -11.90
CA ASN A 38 17.98 -10.09 -10.96
C ASN A 38 18.93 -8.90 -10.71
N PRO A 39 18.47 -7.62 -10.79
CA PRO A 39 19.32 -6.44 -10.57
C PRO A 39 19.78 -6.25 -9.11
N THR A 40 19.30 -7.05 -8.16
CA THR A 40 19.79 -7.03 -6.77
C THR A 40 21.08 -7.84 -6.59
N LYS A 41 21.77 -7.62 -5.46
CA LYS A 41 23.18 -8.00 -5.24
C LYS A 41 23.51 -9.49 -5.24
N ASN A 42 22.55 -10.38 -5.48
CA ASN A 42 22.75 -11.81 -5.69
C ASN A 42 21.97 -12.22 -6.93
N ALA A 43 22.63 -12.09 -8.08
CA ALA A 43 22.15 -12.50 -9.40
C ALA A 43 21.85 -14.01 -9.44
N GLU A 44 20.72 -14.42 -8.87
CA GLU A 44 20.22 -15.78 -8.97
C GLU A 44 19.76 -15.99 -10.41
N ILE A 45 20.43 -16.94 -11.08
CA ILE A 45 20.10 -17.36 -12.45
C ILE A 45 18.88 -18.25 -12.33
N VAL A 46 17.71 -17.71 -12.60
CA VAL A 46 16.47 -18.49 -12.64
C VAL A 46 16.36 -19.11 -14.02
N HIS A 47 16.36 -20.45 -14.09
CA HIS A 47 16.10 -21.21 -15.31
C HIS A 47 14.60 -21.49 -15.42
N LEU A 48 13.98 -21.03 -16.50
CA LEU A 48 12.54 -21.21 -16.70
C LEU A 48 12.27 -21.88 -18.04
N GLU A 49 11.61 -23.04 -17.98
CA GLU A 49 11.13 -23.79 -19.12
C GLU A 49 9.85 -23.13 -19.67
N LEU A 50 9.89 -22.64 -20.92
CA LEU A 50 8.72 -22.05 -21.57
C LEU A 50 7.93 -23.13 -22.36
N PRO A 51 6.59 -23.20 -22.20
CA PRO A 51 5.78 -24.23 -22.85
C PRO A 51 5.70 -24.02 -24.38
N SER A 52 5.79 -25.12 -25.13
CA SER A 52 5.59 -25.16 -26.58
C SER A 52 4.20 -25.72 -26.93
N PRO A 53 3.44 -25.17 -27.90
CA PRO A 53 3.70 -23.95 -28.68
C PRO A 53 3.22 -22.68 -27.97
N LEU A 54 3.99 -21.60 -28.09
CA LEU A 54 3.71 -20.26 -27.56
C LEU A 54 2.55 -19.53 -28.27
N GLY A 55 1.62 -20.29 -28.86
CA GLY A 55 0.58 -19.85 -29.81
C GLY A 55 -0.48 -18.88 -29.27
N ARG A 56 -0.44 -18.54 -27.97
CA ARG A 56 -1.23 -17.47 -27.36
C ARG A 56 -0.41 -16.81 -26.27
N THR A 57 0.47 -15.89 -26.66
CA THR A 57 1.36 -15.11 -25.78
C THR A 57 0.64 -14.33 -24.66
N SER A 58 -0.69 -14.22 -24.71
CA SER A 58 -1.52 -13.63 -23.67
C SER A 58 -1.60 -14.46 -22.38
N GLU A 59 -1.39 -15.78 -22.44
CA GLU A 59 -1.47 -16.63 -21.24
C GLU A 59 -0.21 -16.45 -20.36
N ILE A 60 0.97 -16.35 -20.97
CA ILE A 60 2.25 -16.19 -20.27
C ILE A 60 2.28 -14.87 -19.47
N ALA A 61 1.70 -13.80 -20.01
CA ALA A 61 1.69 -12.51 -19.32
C ALA A 61 0.91 -12.52 -18.00
N ASN A 62 -0.13 -13.37 -17.89
CA ASN A 62 -1.02 -13.41 -16.72
C ASN A 62 -0.81 -14.61 -15.80
N THR A 63 -0.28 -15.73 -16.30
CA THR A 63 -0.10 -16.97 -15.50
C THR A 63 1.36 -17.36 -15.30
N SER A 64 2.32 -16.66 -15.91
CA SER A 64 3.73 -17.02 -15.73
C SER A 64 4.27 -16.50 -14.39
N PRO A 65 4.99 -17.35 -13.62
CA PRO A 65 5.77 -16.92 -12.45
C PRO A 65 6.74 -15.77 -12.75
N LEU A 66 7.16 -15.62 -14.03
CA LEU A 66 7.96 -14.49 -14.52
C LEU A 66 7.35 -13.13 -14.20
N ALA A 67 6.03 -12.99 -14.33
CA ALA A 67 5.33 -11.72 -14.10
C ALA A 67 5.33 -11.28 -12.63
N GLN A 68 5.63 -12.18 -11.69
CA GLN A 68 5.77 -11.82 -10.28
C GLN A 68 7.23 -11.51 -9.94
N GLN A 69 8.17 -12.34 -10.41
CA GLN A 69 9.60 -12.17 -10.13
C GLN A 69 10.22 -10.96 -10.86
N LEU A 70 9.78 -10.66 -12.09
CA LEU A 70 10.26 -9.49 -12.85
C LEU A 70 9.78 -8.15 -12.31
N PHE A 71 8.73 -8.16 -11.49
CA PHE A 71 8.08 -6.97 -10.96
C PHE A 71 8.12 -6.91 -9.43
N GLU A 72 9.03 -7.65 -8.80
CA GLU A 72 9.23 -7.51 -7.35
C GLU A 72 9.61 -6.06 -7.04
N PRO A 73 8.83 -5.37 -6.20
CA PRO A 73 9.11 -3.99 -5.86
C PRO A 73 10.48 -3.90 -5.20
N LEU A 74 11.33 -3.03 -5.74
CA LEU A 74 12.69 -2.82 -5.26
C LEU A 74 12.63 -2.14 -3.89
N TYR A 75 12.73 -2.92 -2.81
CA TYR A 75 12.84 -2.37 -1.46
C TYR A 75 14.25 -1.85 -1.24
N VAL A 76 14.43 -0.53 -1.28
CA VAL A 76 15.69 0.12 -0.93
C VAL A 76 15.66 0.51 0.53
N THR A 77 16.40 -0.22 1.37
CA THR A 77 16.58 0.17 2.77
C THR A 77 17.39 1.47 2.82
N ARG A 78 16.74 2.56 3.24
CA ARG A 78 17.42 3.84 3.43
C ARG A 78 18.07 3.87 4.80
N HIS A 79 19.37 4.15 4.82
CA HIS A 79 20.14 4.32 6.04
C HIS A 79 20.60 5.77 6.18
N SER A 80 20.58 6.27 7.42
CA SER A 80 21.05 7.64 7.71
C SER A 80 22.58 7.75 7.77
N GLU A 81 23.29 6.63 7.61
CA GLU A 81 24.76 6.54 7.76
C GLU A 81 25.27 7.12 9.10
N GLY A 82 24.44 7.07 10.14
CA GLY A 82 24.75 7.63 11.46
C GLY A 82 24.58 9.15 11.60
N ASN A 83 24.15 9.88 10.55
CA ASN A 83 23.90 11.31 10.64
C ASN A 83 22.51 11.59 11.26
N PRO A 84 22.41 12.26 12.42
CA PRO A 84 21.13 12.52 13.09
C PRO A 84 20.24 13.53 12.34
N ILE A 85 20.82 14.51 11.64
CA ILE A 85 20.06 15.51 10.88
C ILE A 85 19.42 14.85 9.66
N LYS A 86 20.18 14.01 8.94
CA LYS A 86 19.65 13.22 7.82
C LYS A 86 18.54 12.26 8.30
N ALA A 87 18.63 11.73 9.52
CA ALA A 87 17.60 10.85 10.07
C ALA A 87 16.30 11.61 10.34
N LEU A 88 16.38 12.83 10.88
CA LEU A 88 15.22 13.69 11.07
C LEU A 88 14.58 14.10 9.74
N GLN A 89 15.38 14.44 8.73
CA GLN A 89 14.88 14.75 7.39
C GLN A 89 14.15 13.55 6.78
N MET A 90 14.74 12.36 6.82
CA MET A 90 14.08 11.14 6.34
C MET A 90 12.78 10.85 7.10
N GLY A 91 12.76 11.05 8.43
CA GLY A 91 11.54 10.89 9.22
C GLY A 91 10.44 11.90 8.84
N PHE A 92 10.81 13.14 8.55
CA PHE A 92 9.88 14.17 8.08
C PHE A 92 9.33 13.87 6.68
N ASP A 93 10.19 13.47 5.75
CA ASP A 93 9.81 13.06 4.40
C ASP A 93 8.84 11.87 4.45
N GLU A 94 9.17 10.86 5.27
CA GLU A 94 8.33 9.67 5.44
C GLU A 94 6.97 10.03 6.07
N THR A 95 6.96 10.89 7.09
CA THR A 95 5.72 11.37 7.71
C THR A 95 4.85 12.11 6.69
N THR A 96 5.46 12.96 5.85
CA THR A 96 4.74 13.70 4.80
C THR A 96 4.15 12.74 3.76
N ASN A 97 4.91 11.74 3.33
CA ASN A 97 4.43 10.69 2.42
C ASN A 97 3.26 9.91 3.03
N MET A 98 3.35 9.54 4.31
CA MET A 98 2.25 8.88 5.02
C MET A 98 1.00 9.75 5.07
N VAL A 99 1.13 11.04 5.40
CA VAL A 99 0.00 11.99 5.41
C VAL A 99 -0.68 12.03 4.05
N VAL A 100 0.08 12.18 2.96
CA VAL A 100 -0.46 12.23 1.58
C VAL A 100 -1.16 10.91 1.25
N MET A 101 -0.56 9.77 1.57
CA MET A 101 -1.16 8.45 1.31
C MET A 101 -2.44 8.23 2.11
N THR A 102 -2.52 8.71 3.34
CA THR A 102 -3.74 8.65 4.16
C THR A 102 -4.86 9.48 3.52
N TYR A 103 -4.56 10.71 3.06
CA TYR A 103 -5.55 11.52 2.34
C TYR A 103 -6.03 10.86 1.05
N LEU A 104 -5.13 10.29 0.25
CA LEU A 104 -5.50 9.55 -0.98
C LEU A 104 -6.37 8.33 -0.66
N THR A 105 -6.09 7.64 0.44
CA THR A 105 -6.88 6.48 0.88
C THR A 105 -8.29 6.92 1.30
N ILE A 106 -8.41 8.03 2.02
CA ILE A 106 -9.70 8.62 2.39
C ILE A 106 -10.49 9.03 1.14
N ASP A 107 -9.87 9.71 0.17
CA ASP A 107 -10.51 10.08 -1.11
C ASP A 107 -11.01 8.83 -1.87
N ARG A 108 -10.20 7.78 -1.94
CA ARG A 108 -10.59 6.49 -2.54
C ARG A 108 -11.75 5.80 -1.82
N LEU A 109 -11.84 5.94 -0.51
CA LEU A 109 -12.98 5.44 0.26
C LEU A 109 -14.26 6.19 -0.11
N PHE A 110 -14.21 7.52 -0.25
CA PHE A 110 -15.34 8.32 -0.73
C PHE A 110 -15.76 7.96 -2.17
N ARG A 111 -14.79 7.62 -3.03
CA ARG A 111 -15.05 7.10 -4.39
C ARG A 111 -15.54 5.65 -4.44
N ARG A 112 -15.67 4.97 -3.29
CA ARG A 112 -16.02 3.54 -3.16
C ARG A 112 -15.10 2.59 -3.93
N THR A 113 -13.88 3.00 -4.24
CA THR A 113 -12.88 2.10 -4.85
C THR A 113 -12.21 1.21 -3.81
N VAL A 114 -12.34 1.56 -2.53
CA VAL A 114 -11.90 0.79 -1.37
C VAL A 114 -13.15 0.31 -0.64
N GLY A 115 -13.26 -1.00 -0.44
CA GLY A 115 -14.38 -1.62 0.26
C GLY A 115 -14.35 -1.29 1.76
N VAL A 116 -15.53 -1.16 2.38
CA VAL A 116 -15.68 -0.85 3.82
C VAL A 116 -15.15 -1.99 4.70
N ASP A 117 -15.06 -3.20 4.15
CA ASP A 117 -14.41 -4.35 4.73
C ASP A 117 -12.90 -4.17 4.92
N GLN A 118 -12.25 -3.28 4.16
CA GLN A 118 -10.83 -2.97 4.36
C GLN A 118 -10.58 -2.06 5.58
N LEU A 119 -11.62 -1.45 6.14
CA LEU A 119 -11.51 -0.67 7.37
C LEU A 119 -11.37 -1.61 8.57
N ARG A 120 -10.26 -1.46 9.28
CA ARG A 120 -9.97 -2.11 10.56
C ARG A 120 -10.56 -1.26 11.68
N GLY A 121 -11.38 -1.86 12.54
CA GLY A 121 -11.81 -1.23 13.78
C GLY A 121 -10.76 -1.36 14.90
N PRO A 122 -11.11 -0.96 16.13
CA PRO A 122 -10.20 -1.02 17.28
C PRO A 122 -9.66 -2.41 17.56
N VAL A 123 -10.51 -3.43 17.42
CA VAL A 123 -10.13 -4.83 17.66
C VAL A 123 -9.15 -5.31 16.58
N GLY A 124 -9.41 -4.95 15.32
CA GLY A 124 -8.49 -5.21 14.21
C GLY A 124 -7.14 -4.51 14.38
N ILE A 125 -7.12 -3.26 14.86
CA ILE A 125 -5.91 -2.50 15.16
C ILE A 125 -5.09 -3.19 16.25
N VAL A 126 -5.74 -3.62 17.35
CA VAL A 126 -5.07 -4.35 18.43
C VAL A 126 -4.49 -5.67 17.91
N SER A 127 -5.26 -6.44 17.14
CA SER A 127 -4.79 -7.72 16.57
C SER A 127 -3.56 -7.55 15.67
N ILE A 128 -3.59 -6.56 14.76
CA ILE A 128 -2.43 -6.24 13.91
C ILE A 128 -1.25 -5.78 14.78
N GLY A 129 -1.52 -4.91 15.76
CA GLY A 129 -0.51 -4.41 16.68
C GLY A 129 0.20 -5.54 17.42
N SER A 130 -0.54 -6.54 17.90
CA SER A 130 0.03 -7.74 18.52
C SER A 130 0.92 -8.54 17.55
N LYS A 131 0.47 -8.71 16.28
CA LYS A 131 1.27 -9.39 15.25
C LYS A 131 2.56 -8.61 14.93
N ILE A 132 2.50 -7.27 14.90
CA ILE A 132 3.66 -6.41 14.63
C ILE A 132 4.61 -6.36 15.82
N ALA A 133 4.11 -6.34 17.05
CA ALA A 133 4.94 -6.36 18.25
C ALA A 133 5.87 -7.59 18.28
N GLY A 134 5.39 -8.74 17.79
CA GLY A 134 6.21 -9.95 17.63
C GLY A 134 7.35 -9.84 16.61
N ARG A 135 7.34 -8.84 15.72
CA ARG A 135 8.41 -8.61 14.71
C ARG A 135 9.57 -7.76 15.24
N GLY A 136 9.43 -7.18 16.43
CA GLY A 136 10.48 -6.41 17.10
C GLY A 136 10.16 -4.92 17.25
N PHE A 137 10.99 -4.24 18.04
CA PHE A 137 10.74 -2.87 18.51
C PHE A 137 10.68 -1.82 17.39
N SER A 138 11.55 -1.93 16.39
CA SER A 138 11.58 -1.00 15.25
C SER A 138 10.25 -1.01 14.47
N TYR A 139 9.70 -2.20 14.21
CA TYR A 139 8.40 -2.34 13.53
C TYR A 139 7.25 -1.82 14.37
N LEU A 140 7.30 -2.00 15.70
CA LEU A 140 6.29 -1.47 16.61
C LEU A 140 6.29 0.06 16.63
N LEU A 141 7.47 0.69 16.67
CA LEU A 141 7.58 2.15 16.58
C LEU A 141 7.03 2.67 15.25
N PHE A 142 7.35 2.00 14.13
CA PHE A 142 6.83 2.36 12.83
C PHE A 142 5.30 2.21 12.75
N PHE A 143 4.74 1.15 13.33
CA PHE A 143 3.29 0.98 13.42
C PHE A 143 2.63 2.08 14.25
N LEU A 144 3.22 2.44 15.40
CA LEU A 144 2.73 3.54 16.22
C LEU A 144 2.81 4.89 15.48
N ALA A 145 3.86 5.10 14.68
CA ALA A 145 4.00 6.27 13.82
C ALA A 145 2.86 6.33 12.78
N ILE A 146 2.53 5.23 12.11
CA ILE A 146 1.40 5.15 11.17
C ILE A 146 0.08 5.50 11.87
N ILE A 147 -0.18 4.94 13.06
CA ILE A 147 -1.40 5.24 13.82
C ILE A 147 -1.46 6.72 14.21
N SER A 148 -0.33 7.29 14.65
CA SER A 148 -0.22 8.71 15.00
C SER A 148 -0.53 9.63 13.81
N VAL A 149 0.04 9.33 12.63
CA VAL A 149 -0.24 10.09 11.40
C VAL A 149 -1.71 9.99 11.02
N ASN A 150 -2.31 8.80 11.08
CA ASN A 150 -3.72 8.62 10.76
C ASN A 150 -4.62 9.40 11.72
N LEU A 151 -4.31 9.41 13.02
CA LEU A 151 -5.06 10.19 14.00
C LEU A 151 -4.92 11.69 13.73
N ALA A 152 -3.72 12.16 13.40
CA ALA A 152 -3.49 13.55 13.01
C ALA A 152 -4.33 13.92 11.78
N VAL A 153 -4.25 13.16 10.69
CA VAL A 153 -5.01 13.42 9.46
C VAL A 153 -6.52 13.40 9.72
N LEU A 154 -7.03 12.42 10.46
CA LEU A 154 -8.45 12.33 10.80
C LEU A 154 -8.90 13.50 11.68
N ASN A 155 -8.07 13.94 12.64
CA ASN A 155 -8.38 15.08 13.48
C ASN A 155 -8.39 16.40 12.71
N PHE A 156 -7.63 16.51 11.61
CA PHE A 156 -7.66 17.68 10.72
C PHE A 156 -8.88 17.71 9.78
N LEU A 157 -9.67 16.63 9.71
CA LEU A 157 -10.89 16.64 8.90
C LEU A 157 -11.92 17.64 9.44
N PRO A 158 -12.76 18.22 8.55
CA PRO A 158 -13.79 19.19 8.90
C PRO A 158 -15.00 18.53 9.60
N LEU A 159 -14.75 17.86 10.72
CA LEU A 159 -15.74 17.10 11.47
C LEU A 159 -16.01 17.80 12.81
N PRO A 160 -17.28 18.14 13.14
CA PRO A 160 -17.64 19.00 14.27
C PRO A 160 -17.13 18.64 15.67
N ILE A 161 -16.77 17.36 15.90
CA ILE A 161 -16.39 16.82 17.21
C ILE A 161 -14.88 16.64 17.38
N VAL A 162 -14.10 16.68 16.29
CA VAL A 162 -12.63 16.62 16.32
C VAL A 162 -12.03 18.01 16.11
N ASP A 163 -10.73 18.15 16.40
CA ASP A 163 -10.01 19.43 16.41
C ASP A 163 -10.19 20.26 15.12
N GLY A 164 -10.30 19.61 13.96
CA GLY A 164 -10.54 20.25 12.66
C GLY A 164 -11.92 20.93 12.56
N GLY A 165 -12.94 20.43 13.25
CA GLY A 165 -14.24 21.09 13.35
C GLY A 165 -14.17 22.39 14.15
N LEU A 166 -13.41 22.38 15.27
CA LEU A 166 -13.15 23.60 16.04
C LEU A 166 -12.37 24.63 15.21
N PHE A 167 -11.36 24.18 14.47
CA PHE A 167 -10.61 25.02 13.55
C PHE A 167 -11.52 25.70 12.51
N LEU A 168 -12.52 24.99 11.98
CA LEU A 168 -13.53 25.59 11.10
C LEU A 168 -14.40 26.64 11.79
N TYR A 169 -14.79 26.43 13.05
CA TYR A 169 -15.53 27.45 13.81
C TYR A 169 -14.70 28.72 13.99
N LEU A 170 -13.39 28.59 14.24
CA LEU A 170 -12.48 29.74 14.35
C LEU A 170 -12.30 30.46 13.01
N ILE A 171 -12.20 29.72 11.89
CA ILE A 171 -12.18 30.33 10.55
C ILE A 171 -13.49 31.07 10.28
N TYR A 172 -14.62 30.45 10.59
CA TYR A 172 -15.93 31.06 10.46
C TYR A 172 -16.01 32.35 11.28
N GLU A 173 -15.63 32.31 12.56
CA GLU A 173 -15.64 33.48 13.43
C GLU A 173 -14.71 34.59 12.90
N LYS A 174 -13.55 34.25 12.33
CA LYS A 174 -12.65 35.22 11.71
C LYS A 174 -13.27 35.92 10.50
N ILE A 175 -14.05 35.21 9.70
CA ILE A 175 -14.72 35.75 8.50
C ILE A 175 -15.96 36.56 8.88
N PHE A 176 -16.82 36.00 9.73
CA PHE A 176 -18.12 36.57 10.08
C PHE A 176 -18.08 37.49 11.31
N LYS A 177 -16.92 37.59 11.97
CA LYS A 177 -16.66 38.36 13.21
C LYS A 177 -17.60 38.03 14.37
N LYS A 178 -18.25 36.87 14.32
CA LYS A 178 -19.20 36.37 15.33
C LYS A 178 -19.10 34.86 15.43
N PRO A 179 -19.16 34.28 16.63
CA PRO A 179 -19.14 32.83 16.80
C PRO A 179 -20.43 32.21 16.23
N PRO A 180 -20.38 30.96 15.73
CA PRO A 180 -21.57 30.21 15.36
C PRO A 180 -22.53 30.07 16.55
N PRO A 181 -23.85 30.06 16.35
CA PRO A 181 -24.81 29.85 17.43
C PRO A 181 -24.53 28.56 18.21
N ILE A 182 -24.61 28.63 19.54
CA ILE A 182 -24.37 27.47 20.43
C ILE A 182 -25.27 26.28 20.06
N ALA A 183 -26.53 26.55 19.70
CA ALA A 183 -27.46 25.51 19.25
C ALA A 183 -26.95 24.76 18.00
N PHE A 184 -26.31 25.47 17.05
CA PHE A 184 -25.72 24.87 15.87
C PHE A 184 -24.49 24.03 16.23
N GLN A 185 -23.61 24.54 17.10
CA GLN A 185 -22.43 23.81 17.55
C GLN A 185 -22.83 22.51 18.26
N ASN A 186 -23.83 22.56 19.15
CA ASN A 186 -24.35 21.38 19.84
C ASN A 186 -24.96 20.36 18.88
N ALA A 187 -25.78 20.81 17.92
CA ALA A 187 -26.37 19.93 16.92
C ALA A 187 -25.28 19.25 16.05
N ALA A 188 -24.29 20.02 15.62
CA ALA A 188 -23.17 19.52 14.82
C ALA A 188 -22.31 18.51 15.62
N ALA A 189 -22.04 18.78 16.90
CA ALA A 189 -21.30 17.88 17.78
C ALA A 189 -22.04 16.55 18.00
N VAL A 190 -23.35 16.60 18.27
CA VAL A 190 -24.19 15.40 18.42
C VAL A 190 -24.22 14.60 17.12
N LEU A 191 -24.40 15.26 15.98
CA LEU A 191 -24.37 14.61 14.67
C LEU A 191 -23.01 13.92 14.42
N GLY A 192 -21.90 14.62 14.70
CA GLY A 192 -20.56 14.06 14.57
C GLY A 192 -20.33 12.85 15.48
N LEU A 193 -20.76 12.94 16.74
CA LEU A 193 -20.66 11.83 17.70
C LEU A 193 -21.49 10.62 17.25
N CYS A 194 -22.72 10.83 16.78
CA CYS A 194 -23.56 9.76 16.24
C CYS A 194 -22.91 9.12 15.00
N MET A 195 -22.32 9.91 14.11
CA MET A 195 -21.65 9.40 12.91
C MET A 195 -20.42 8.54 13.26
N ILE A 196 -19.54 9.03 14.15
CA ILE A 196 -18.36 8.27 14.59
C ILE A 196 -18.80 7.03 15.37
N GLY A 197 -19.80 7.14 16.25
CA GLY A 197 -20.36 6.01 16.99
C GLY A 197 -20.93 4.94 16.07
N ALA A 198 -21.67 5.33 15.03
CA ALA A 198 -22.19 4.39 14.03
C ALA A 198 -21.05 3.68 13.27
N LEU A 199 -20.03 4.42 12.85
CA LEU A 199 -18.85 3.84 12.20
C LEU A 199 -18.09 2.88 13.14
N PHE A 200 -17.95 3.25 14.41
CA PHE A 200 -17.36 2.39 15.43
C PHE A 200 -18.13 1.08 15.57
N LEU A 201 -19.46 1.13 15.66
CA LEU A 201 -20.30 -0.07 15.75
C LEU A 201 -20.15 -0.97 14.51
N VAL A 202 -20.16 -0.38 13.30
CA VAL A 202 -19.99 -1.13 12.05
C VAL A 202 -18.62 -1.80 11.97
N THR A 203 -17.54 -1.05 12.24
CA THR A 203 -16.18 -1.59 12.18
C THR A 203 -15.94 -2.63 13.28
N PHE A 204 -16.47 -2.40 14.48
CA PHE A 204 -16.41 -3.37 15.57
C PHE A 204 -17.14 -4.67 15.23
N TYR A 205 -18.36 -4.59 14.70
CA TYR A 205 -19.09 -5.77 14.24
C TYR A 205 -18.31 -6.55 13.17
N ASN A 206 -17.77 -5.85 12.17
CA ASN A 206 -16.97 -6.46 11.11
C ASN A 206 -15.70 -7.15 11.66
N ASP A 207 -15.04 -6.54 12.63
CA ASP A 207 -13.86 -7.12 13.27
C ASP A 207 -14.21 -8.39 14.07
N ILE A 208 -15.31 -8.37 14.84
CA ILE A 208 -15.78 -9.55 15.58
C ILE A 208 -16.20 -10.68 14.62
N ALA A 209 -16.92 -10.36 13.54
CA ALA A 209 -17.29 -11.33 12.53
C ALA A 209 -16.06 -11.99 11.89
N ARG A 210 -15.02 -11.20 11.58
CA ARG A 210 -13.74 -11.71 11.10
C ARG A 210 -13.05 -12.64 12.11
N LEU A 211 -13.02 -12.25 13.39
CA LEU A 211 -12.45 -13.09 14.46
C LEU A 211 -13.15 -14.44 14.58
N ILE A 212 -14.47 -14.47 14.50
CA ILE A 212 -15.25 -15.71 14.62
C ILE A 212 -15.13 -16.57 13.36
N SER A 213 -15.08 -15.97 12.17
CA SER A 213 -14.93 -16.68 10.89
C SER A 213 -13.53 -17.27 10.64
N GLY A 214 -12.52 -16.91 11.44
CA GLY A 214 -11.15 -17.41 11.29
C GLY A 214 -10.34 -16.77 10.15
N THR A 215 -10.82 -15.67 9.55
CA THR A 215 -10.16 -14.99 8.41
C THR A 215 -9.05 -14.01 8.85
N VAL A 216 -8.37 -14.27 9.97
CA VAL A 216 -7.57 -13.26 10.70
C VAL A 216 -6.05 -13.43 10.57
#